data_AF-A0A174IL11-F1
#
_entry.id   AF-A0A174IL11-F1
#
_cell.length_a   1.000
_cell.length_b   1.000
_cell.length_c   1.000
_cell.angle_alpha   90.00
_cell.angle_beta   90.00
_cell.angle_gamma   90.00
#
_symmetry.space_group_name_H-M   'P 1'
#
loop_
_entity.id
_entity.type
_entity.pdbx_description
1 polymer ?
#
loop_
_entity_poly.entity_id
_entity_poly.type
_entity_poly.pdbx_seq_one_letter_code
_entity_poly.pdbx_strand_id
1 'polypeptide(L)'
;MNEIKKEGLERVLKRHEDNVDNIQAIVSRMTETGFTISTKELDDLAGVCALLTKQAEEMAKKDASRIKIAFKREEDYKETLERLQTCISENAHELRKALLYHTAKPLDVDAYEMLGNNVVFSQKWAERKAQEFMISPTIARTHATKLINDVKETINNLNAFVADNPCFGKGITTSHDSRRCLCWLDDEGELHEDKEAYEFI
;
A
#
# COMPACT_ATOMS: atom_id res chain seq x y z
N MET A 1 6.76 -24.13 -5.83
CA MET A 1 5.67 -23.19 -5.46
C MET A 1 5.88 -21.94 -6.30
N ASN A 2 4.84 -21.46 -6.99
CA ASN A 2 4.93 -20.20 -7.73
C ASN A 2 4.79 -19.01 -6.77
N GLU A 3 5.16 -17.82 -7.23
CA GLU A 3 4.96 -16.59 -6.47
C GLU A 3 3.47 -16.37 -6.21
N ILE A 4 3.12 -15.97 -4.99
CA ILE A 4 1.73 -15.71 -4.59
C ILE A 4 1.52 -14.21 -4.51
N LYS A 5 0.55 -13.70 -5.27
CA LYS A 5 0.09 -12.31 -5.18
C LYS A 5 -0.85 -12.18 -3.97
N LYS A 6 -0.50 -11.31 -3.02
CA LYS A 6 -1.38 -10.93 -1.91
C LYS A 6 -2.58 -10.15 -2.45
N GLU A 7 -3.75 -10.36 -1.85
CA GLU A 7 -4.95 -9.59 -2.19
C GLU A 7 -4.82 -8.12 -1.76
N GLY A 8 -5.59 -7.25 -2.43
CA GLY A 8 -5.74 -5.84 -2.04
C GLY A 8 -4.78 -4.85 -2.70
N LEU A 9 -3.79 -5.30 -3.49
CA LEU A 9 -2.88 -4.41 -4.24
C LEU A 9 -3.67 -3.43 -5.13
N GLU A 10 -4.61 -3.94 -5.93
CA GLU A 10 -5.40 -3.13 -6.87
C GLU A 10 -6.18 -2.02 -6.15
N ARG A 11 -6.70 -2.29 -4.95
CA ARG A 11 -7.37 -1.28 -4.13
C ARG A 11 -6.40 -0.20 -3.66
N VAL A 12 -5.17 -0.57 -3.31
CA VAL A 12 -4.14 0.39 -2.89
C VAL A 12 -3.72 1.27 -4.06
N LEU A 13 -3.44 0.68 -5.22
CA LEU A 13 -3.04 1.43 -6.42
C LEU A 13 -4.14 2.40 -6.85
N LYS A 14 -5.37 1.91 -7.00
CA LYS A 14 -6.51 2.73 -7.40
C LYS A 14 -6.77 3.90 -6.46
N ARG A 15 -6.60 3.72 -5.15
CA ARG A 15 -6.77 4.81 -4.18
C ARG A 15 -5.76 5.95 -4.37
N HIS A 16 -4.54 5.66 -4.81
CA HIS A 16 -3.55 6.69 -5.12
C HIS A 16 -3.85 7.33 -6.48
N GLU A 17 -4.21 6.51 -7.47
CA GLU A 17 -4.60 6.98 -8.81
C GLU A 17 -5.80 7.94 -8.75
N ASP A 18 -6.86 7.58 -8.02
CA ASP A 18 -8.07 8.40 -7.83
C ASP A 18 -7.78 9.74 -7.10
N ASN A 19 -6.61 9.89 -6.45
CA ASN A 19 -6.24 11.09 -5.71
C ASN A 19 -5.32 12.05 -6.50
N VAL A 20 -4.91 11.68 -7.71
CA VAL A 20 -4.03 12.51 -8.56
C VAL A 20 -4.63 13.90 -8.78
N ASP A 21 -5.92 13.99 -9.09
CA ASP A 21 -6.60 15.27 -9.36
C ASP A 21 -6.60 16.22 -8.16
N ASN A 22 -6.72 15.68 -6.94
CA ASN A 22 -6.66 16.47 -5.71
C ASN A 22 -5.27 17.12 -5.53
N ILE A 23 -4.21 16.38 -5.83
CA ILE A 23 -2.84 16.88 -5.76
C ILE A 23 -2.56 17.84 -6.92
N GLN A 24 -3.08 17.56 -8.12
CA GLN A 24 -2.98 18.47 -9.27
C GLN A 24 -3.56 19.85 -8.97
N ALA A 25 -4.71 19.92 -8.29
CA ALA A 25 -5.32 21.20 -7.91
C ALA A 25 -4.38 22.04 -7.02
N ILE A 26 -3.67 21.39 -6.09
CA ILE A 26 -2.70 22.05 -5.19
C ILE A 26 -1.49 22.54 -5.98
N VAL A 27 -0.92 21.69 -6.84
CA VAL A 27 0.23 22.05 -7.68
C VAL A 27 -0.13 23.20 -8.62
N SER A 28 -1.32 23.19 -9.20
CA SER A 28 -1.77 24.25 -10.11
C SER A 28 -1.80 25.62 -9.40
N ARG A 29 -2.31 25.70 -8.17
CA ARG A 29 -2.30 26.94 -7.36
C ARG A 29 -0.88 27.44 -7.08
N MET A 30 0.04 26.52 -6.78
CA MET A 30 1.45 26.86 -6.56
C MET A 30 2.09 27.41 -7.84
N THR A 31 1.85 26.76 -8.98
CA THR A 31 2.37 27.19 -10.29
C THR A 31 1.78 28.53 -10.73
N GLU A 32 0.49 28.77 -10.52
CA GLU A 32 -0.18 30.05 -10.79
C GLU A 32 0.42 31.21 -9.96
N THR A 33 0.88 30.92 -8.74
CA THR A 33 1.58 31.88 -7.89
C THR A 33 3.01 32.18 -8.38
N GLY A 34 3.54 31.33 -9.28
CA GLY A 34 4.84 31.48 -9.91
C GLY A 34 5.91 30.50 -9.41
N PHE A 35 5.56 29.54 -8.55
CA PHE A 35 6.49 28.51 -8.10
C PHE A 35 6.78 27.50 -9.22
N THR A 36 8.03 27.05 -9.28
CA THR A 36 8.42 25.94 -10.15
C THR A 36 8.36 24.66 -9.33
N ILE A 37 7.45 23.76 -9.71
CA ILE A 37 7.21 22.50 -8.99
C ILE A 37 7.71 21.32 -9.82
N SER A 38 8.81 20.69 -9.39
CA SER A 38 9.19 19.35 -9.84
C SER A 38 8.79 18.31 -8.79
N THR A 39 9.07 17.02 -9.05
CA THR A 39 8.82 15.95 -8.07
C THR A 39 9.51 16.24 -6.73
N LYS A 40 10.67 16.90 -6.74
CA LYS A 40 11.38 17.25 -5.50
C LYS A 40 10.66 18.33 -4.70
N GLU A 41 10.13 19.35 -5.38
CA GLU A 41 9.36 20.41 -4.71
C GLU A 41 7.99 19.90 -4.24
N LEU A 42 7.39 18.92 -4.93
CA LEU A 42 6.18 18.25 -4.47
C LEU A 42 6.44 17.48 -3.16
N ASP A 43 7.54 16.73 -3.08
CA ASP A 43 7.98 16.06 -1.85
C ASP A 43 8.31 17.08 -0.74
N ASP A 44 9.05 18.13 -1.07
CA ASP A 44 9.37 19.23 -0.14
C ASP A 44 8.11 19.92 0.41
N LEU A 45 7.07 20.09 -0.42
CA LEU A 45 5.77 20.65 -0.01
C LEU A 45 5.06 19.75 1.01
N ALA A 46 5.19 18.42 0.91
CA ALA A 46 4.64 17.50 1.89
C ALA A 46 5.43 17.52 3.21
N GLY A 47 6.74 17.81 3.12
CA GLY A 47 7.71 17.85 4.22
C GLY A 47 7.90 19.23 4.85
N VAL A 48 9.16 19.71 4.84
CA VAL A 48 9.62 20.91 5.55
C VAL A 48 9.60 22.20 4.71
N CYS A 49 9.29 22.10 3.42
CA CYS A 49 9.17 23.24 2.49
C CYS A 49 10.46 24.07 2.34
N ALA A 50 11.64 23.46 2.45
CA ALA A 50 12.93 24.14 2.41
C ALA A 50 13.27 24.68 1.00
N LEU A 51 13.01 23.88 -0.05
CA LEU A 51 13.23 24.28 -1.43
C LEU A 51 12.25 25.39 -1.83
N LEU A 52 10.98 25.25 -1.44
CA LEU A 52 9.96 26.25 -1.73
C LEU A 52 10.20 27.56 -1.00
N THR A 53 10.65 27.51 0.26
CA THR A 53 11.02 28.72 1.02
C THR A 53 12.17 29.46 0.32
N LYS A 54 13.17 28.72 -0.19
CA LYS A 54 14.26 29.32 -0.96
C LYS A 54 13.76 29.97 -2.26
N GLN A 55 12.86 29.30 -3.00
CA GLN A 55 12.25 29.90 -4.19
C GLN A 55 11.49 31.20 -3.84
N ALA A 56 10.73 31.20 -2.74
CA ALA A 56 10.01 32.39 -2.28
C ALA A 56 10.96 33.57 -1.98
N GLU A 57 12.09 33.32 -1.31
CA GLU A 57 13.11 34.36 -1.08
C GLU A 57 13.69 34.92 -2.37
N GLU A 58 14.00 34.07 -3.34
CA GLU A 58 14.56 34.48 -4.64
C GLU A 58 13.54 35.30 -5.45
N MET A 59 12.27 34.89 -5.43
CA MET A 59 11.15 35.63 -6.05
C MET A 59 10.98 37.01 -5.40
N ALA A 60 10.91 37.07 -4.06
CA ALA A 60 10.78 38.32 -3.33
C ALA A 60 11.98 39.26 -3.57
N LYS A 61 13.22 38.74 -3.55
CA LYS A 61 14.44 39.52 -3.87
C LYS A 61 14.37 40.11 -5.27
N LYS A 62 13.91 39.32 -6.25
CA LYS A 62 13.78 39.74 -7.65
C LYS A 62 12.74 40.83 -7.83
N ASP A 63 11.57 40.70 -7.20
CA ASP A 63 10.52 41.72 -7.30
C ASP A 63 10.95 43.03 -6.62
N ALA A 64 11.47 42.96 -5.40
CA ALA A 64 11.95 44.12 -4.67
C ALA A 64 13.11 44.84 -5.38
N SER A 65 13.97 44.13 -6.12
CA SER A 65 15.11 44.72 -6.84
C SER A 65 14.71 45.83 -7.83
N ARG A 66 13.44 45.85 -8.28
CA ARG A 66 12.89 46.87 -9.18
C ARG A 66 12.74 48.23 -8.49
N ILE A 67 12.65 48.26 -7.16
CA ILE A 67 12.50 49.47 -6.36
C ILE A 67 13.86 50.09 -6.12
N LYS A 68 14.05 51.36 -6.48
CA LYS A 68 15.32 52.09 -6.31
C LYS A 68 15.56 52.61 -4.89
N ILE A 69 14.48 52.87 -4.14
CA ILE A 69 14.55 53.45 -2.79
C ILE A 69 14.75 52.32 -1.77
N ALA A 70 15.85 52.33 -1.03
CA ALA A 70 16.26 51.24 -0.15
C ALA A 70 15.20 50.87 0.91
N PHE A 71 14.60 51.85 1.59
CA PHE A 71 13.57 51.58 2.61
C PHE A 71 12.32 50.91 2.00
N LYS A 72 11.82 51.43 0.87
CA LYS A 72 10.67 50.85 0.16
C LYS A 72 10.96 49.47 -0.40
N ARG A 73 12.21 49.22 -0.83
CA ARG A 73 12.66 47.91 -1.31
C ARG A 73 12.60 46.86 -0.20
N GLU A 74 13.06 47.21 0.99
CA GLU A 74 13.04 46.30 2.15
C GLU A 74 11.60 45.98 2.60
N GLU A 75 10.73 46.99 2.55
CA GLU A 75 9.29 46.82 2.84
C GLU A 75 8.62 45.88 1.84
N ASP A 76 8.78 46.13 0.53
CA ASP A 76 8.22 45.31 -0.55
C ASP A 76 8.76 43.87 -0.54
N TYR A 77 10.05 43.69 -0.23
CA TYR A 77 10.64 42.37 -0.04
C TYR A 77 9.93 41.59 1.06
N LYS A 78 9.74 42.20 2.24
CA LYS A 78 9.11 41.56 3.40
C LYS A 78 7.65 41.20 3.10
N GLU A 79 6.88 42.14 2.55
CA GLU A 79 5.47 41.92 2.20
C GLU A 79 5.33 40.78 1.17
N THR A 80 6.16 40.79 0.13
CA THR A 80 6.14 39.74 -0.89
C THR A 80 6.54 38.38 -0.32
N LEU A 81 7.60 38.33 0.50
CA LEU A 81 8.05 37.09 1.11
C LEU A 81 7.01 36.50 2.06
N GLU A 82 6.38 37.33 2.90
CA GLU A 82 5.32 36.92 3.82
C GLU A 82 4.14 36.32 3.05
N ARG A 83 3.69 36.98 1.97
CA ARG A 83 2.63 36.45 1.10
C ARG A 83 2.97 35.09 0.49
N LEU A 84 4.20 34.93 0.01
CA LEU A 84 4.66 33.67 -0.59
C LEU A 84 4.79 32.55 0.46
N GLN A 85 5.27 32.87 1.67
CA GLN A 85 5.37 31.91 2.78
C GLN A 85 3.99 31.46 3.28
N THR A 86 3.01 32.36 3.34
CA THR A 86 1.62 32.00 3.64
C THR A 86 1.06 31.06 2.58
N CYS A 87 1.29 31.35 1.29
CA CYS A 87 0.87 30.50 0.18
C CYS A 87 1.46 29.08 0.27
N ILE A 88 2.75 28.96 0.58
CA ILE A 88 3.42 27.66 0.81
C ILE A 88 2.75 26.91 1.96
N SER A 89 2.56 27.59 3.10
CA SER A 89 2.02 26.97 4.32
C SER A 89 0.59 26.45 4.12
N GLU A 90 -0.26 27.22 3.43
CA GLU A 90 -1.63 26.83 3.10
C GLU A 90 -1.66 25.62 2.16
N ASN A 91 -0.85 25.64 1.09
CA ASN A 91 -0.81 24.51 0.15
C ASN A 91 -0.16 23.27 0.75
N ALA A 92 0.82 23.41 1.64
CA ALA A 92 1.40 22.29 2.39
C ALA A 92 0.35 21.63 3.29
N HIS A 93 -0.47 22.43 3.97
CA HIS A 93 -1.58 21.92 4.77
C HIS A 93 -2.60 21.15 3.91
N GLU A 94 -3.02 21.74 2.79
CA GLU A 94 -3.95 21.08 1.87
C GLU A 94 -3.37 19.81 1.25
N LEU A 95 -2.07 19.77 0.97
CA LEU A 95 -1.40 18.56 0.49
C LEU A 95 -1.40 17.45 1.53
N ARG A 96 -1.06 17.75 2.78
CA ARG A 96 -1.12 16.75 3.87
C ARG A 96 -2.53 16.23 4.11
N LYS A 97 -3.54 17.07 3.88
CA LYS A 97 -4.95 16.67 3.93
C LYS A 97 -5.31 15.77 2.75
N ALA A 98 -4.93 16.11 1.52
CA ALA A 98 -5.12 15.29 0.32
C ALA A 98 -4.37 13.95 0.42
N LEU A 99 -3.21 13.92 1.08
CA LEU A 99 -2.46 12.70 1.39
C LEU A 99 -3.01 11.93 2.60
N LEU A 100 -4.06 12.42 3.24
CA LEU A 100 -4.74 11.75 4.36
C LEU A 100 -3.79 11.43 5.55
N TYR A 101 -2.81 12.31 5.81
CA TYR A 101 -1.84 12.15 6.91
C TYR A 101 -2.47 12.11 8.31
N HIS A 102 -3.71 12.59 8.43
CA HIS A 102 -4.50 12.52 9.64
C HIS A 102 -5.21 11.17 9.86
N THR A 103 -5.05 10.20 8.95
CA THR A 103 -5.75 8.91 8.98
C THR A 103 -4.79 7.75 9.27
N ALA A 104 -5.33 6.59 9.66
CA ALA A 104 -4.55 5.37 9.88
C ALA A 104 -3.94 4.77 8.58
N LYS A 105 -4.35 5.28 7.41
CA LYS A 105 -3.88 4.79 6.11
C LYS A 105 -3.58 5.99 5.21
N PRO A 106 -2.51 6.75 5.48
CA PRO A 106 -2.10 7.85 4.62
C PRO A 106 -1.75 7.35 3.22
N LEU A 107 -1.84 8.25 2.24
CA LEU A 107 -1.32 8.03 0.90
C LEU A 107 0.16 8.38 0.88
N ASP A 108 0.91 7.64 0.09
CA ASP A 108 2.35 7.84 -0.06
C ASP A 108 2.61 8.97 -1.05
N VAL A 109 3.40 9.98 -0.66
CA VAL A 109 3.76 11.09 -1.55
C VAL A 109 4.65 10.59 -2.71
N ASP A 110 5.45 9.54 -2.48
CA ASP A 110 6.30 8.93 -3.51
C ASP A 110 5.49 8.24 -4.62
N ALA A 111 4.18 8.07 -4.42
CA ALA A 111 3.27 7.55 -5.45
C ALA A 111 2.98 8.58 -6.56
N TYR A 112 3.40 9.83 -6.40
CA TYR A 112 3.13 10.92 -7.34
C TYR A 112 4.43 11.50 -7.88
N GLU A 113 4.43 11.83 -9.16
CA GLU A 113 5.57 12.47 -9.81
C GLU A 113 5.12 13.60 -10.74
N MET A 114 5.98 14.60 -10.93
CA MET A 114 5.73 15.70 -11.85
C MET A 114 6.23 15.35 -13.24
N LEU A 115 5.34 15.42 -14.23
CA LEU A 115 5.66 15.33 -15.65
C LEU A 115 5.28 16.65 -16.33
N GLY A 116 6.26 17.54 -16.44
CA GLY A 116 6.00 18.94 -16.79
C GLY A 116 5.22 19.63 -15.66
N ASN A 117 4.04 20.18 -16.00
CA ASN A 117 3.15 20.84 -15.03
C ASN A 117 2.02 19.92 -14.50
N ASN A 118 2.07 18.63 -14.85
CA ASN A 118 1.05 17.67 -14.47
C ASN A 118 1.58 16.70 -13.43
N VAL A 119 0.77 16.44 -12.40
CA VAL A 119 0.93 15.37 -11.43
C VAL A 119 0.46 14.09 -12.11
N VAL A 120 1.30 13.07 -12.08
CA VAL A 120 0.96 11.74 -12.59
C VAL A 120 1.23 10.69 -11.52
N PHE A 121 0.51 9.59 -11.60
CA PHE A 121 0.74 8.43 -10.74
C PHE A 121 2.03 7.71 -11.16
N SER A 122 2.94 7.51 -10.22
CA SER A 122 4.27 6.96 -10.51
C SER A 122 4.22 5.45 -10.73
N GLN A 123 4.50 5.03 -11.96
CA GLN A 123 4.58 3.60 -12.29
C GLN A 123 5.73 2.90 -11.57
N LYS A 124 6.85 3.60 -11.33
CA LYS A 124 7.98 3.06 -10.56
C LYS A 124 7.58 2.76 -9.12
N TRP A 125 6.77 3.64 -8.52
CA TRP A 125 6.22 3.36 -7.19
C TRP A 125 5.25 2.18 -7.23
N ALA A 126 4.35 2.13 -8.22
CA ALA A 126 3.39 1.03 -8.38
C ALA A 126 4.08 -0.34 -8.53
N GLU A 127 5.15 -0.41 -9.32
CA GLU A 127 5.97 -1.63 -9.50
C GLU A 127 6.64 -2.05 -8.19
N ARG A 128 7.29 -1.12 -7.47
CA ARG A 128 7.89 -1.40 -6.15
C ARG A 128 6.83 -1.90 -5.17
N LYS A 129 5.66 -1.25 -5.15
CA LYS A 129 4.55 -1.65 -4.29
C LYS A 129 4.01 -3.03 -4.66
N ALA A 130 3.92 -3.35 -5.94
CA ALA A 130 3.52 -4.68 -6.40
C ALA A 130 4.44 -5.77 -5.84
N GLN A 131 5.76 -5.53 -5.80
CA GLN A 131 6.72 -6.47 -5.23
C GLN A 131 6.51 -6.71 -3.73
N GLU A 132 6.12 -5.69 -2.95
CA GLU A 132 5.76 -5.87 -1.53
C GLU A 132 4.52 -6.78 -1.34
N PHE A 133 3.65 -6.80 -2.35
CA PHE A 133 2.47 -7.66 -2.40
C PHE A 133 2.76 -9.05 -2.96
N MET A 134 4.03 -9.39 -3.24
CA MET A 134 4.42 -10.74 -3.62
C MET A 134 4.92 -11.53 -2.40
N ILE A 135 4.53 -12.80 -2.32
CA ILE A 135 5.13 -13.77 -1.42
C ILE A 135 6.06 -14.64 -2.26
N SER A 136 7.35 -14.36 -2.17
CA SER A 136 8.35 -15.15 -2.88
C SER A 136 8.41 -16.58 -2.35
N PRO A 137 8.68 -17.56 -3.22
CA PRO A 137 8.94 -18.92 -2.78
C PRO A 137 10.20 -18.95 -1.90
N THR A 138 10.13 -19.74 -0.84
CA THR A 138 11.31 -20.08 -0.01
C THR A 138 11.39 -21.59 0.12
N ILE A 139 12.56 -22.10 0.54
CA ILE A 139 12.74 -23.53 0.82
C ILE A 139 11.69 -24.01 1.83
N ALA A 140 11.49 -23.26 2.92
CA ALA A 140 10.50 -23.57 3.95
C ALA A 140 9.06 -23.59 3.41
N ARG A 141 8.65 -22.59 2.60
CA ARG A 141 7.30 -22.55 2.01
C ARG A 141 7.07 -23.67 1.00
N THR A 142 8.10 -24.00 0.23
CA THR A 142 8.06 -25.13 -0.72
C THR A 142 7.91 -26.45 0.02
N HIS A 143 8.67 -26.64 1.10
CA HIS A 143 8.56 -27.82 1.96
C HIS A 143 7.17 -27.92 2.60
N ALA A 144 6.65 -26.83 3.17
CA ALA A 144 5.29 -26.81 3.74
C ALA A 144 4.22 -27.15 2.69
N THR A 145 4.34 -26.64 1.47
CA THR A 145 3.42 -26.97 0.37
C THR A 145 3.45 -28.47 0.04
N LYS A 146 4.63 -29.08 0.04
CA LYS A 146 4.79 -30.52 -0.18
C LYS A 146 4.07 -31.31 0.93
N LEU A 147 4.34 -31.00 2.20
CA LEU A 147 3.68 -31.67 3.33
C LEU A 147 2.15 -31.57 3.25
N ILE A 148 1.61 -30.40 2.89
CA ILE A 148 0.17 -30.22 2.70
C ILE A 148 -0.38 -31.11 1.58
N ASN A 149 0.34 -31.25 0.47
CA ASN A 149 -0.08 -32.11 -0.63
C ASN A 149 -0.02 -33.59 -0.27
N ASP A 150 1.03 -34.02 0.43
CA ASP A 150 1.18 -35.40 0.91
C ASP A 150 0.01 -35.77 1.87
N VAL A 151 -0.37 -34.84 2.76
CA VAL A 151 -1.54 -35.00 3.65
C VAL A 151 -2.85 -35.08 2.85
N LYS A 152 -3.06 -34.20 1.87
CA LYS A 152 -4.26 -34.23 1.01
C LYS A 152 -4.40 -35.55 0.26
N GLU A 153 -3.29 -36.05 -0.29
CA GLU A 153 -3.27 -37.34 -0.98
C GLU A 153 -3.65 -38.48 -0.04
N THR A 154 -3.06 -38.50 1.17
CA THR A 154 -3.37 -39.51 2.19
C THR A 154 -4.85 -39.48 2.60
N ILE A 155 -5.41 -38.29 2.84
CA ILE A 155 -6.84 -38.10 3.15
C ILE A 155 -7.71 -38.62 2.00
N ASN A 156 -7.37 -38.31 0.75
CA ASN A 156 -8.11 -38.78 -0.42
C ASN A 156 -8.07 -40.31 -0.53
N ASN A 157 -6.92 -40.93 -0.29
CA ASN A 157 -6.76 -42.38 -0.33
C ASN A 157 -7.59 -43.08 0.76
N LEU A 158 -7.60 -42.56 2.00
CA LEU A 158 -8.44 -43.10 3.08
C LEU A 158 -9.93 -42.99 2.75
N ASN A 159 -10.36 -41.84 2.22
CA ASN A 159 -11.76 -41.64 1.83
C ASN A 159 -12.16 -42.53 0.65
N ALA A 160 -11.29 -42.72 -0.33
CA ALA A 160 -11.53 -43.61 -1.46
C ALA A 160 -11.63 -45.08 -1.03
N PHE A 161 -10.79 -45.51 -0.09
CA PHE A 161 -10.78 -46.89 0.40
C PHE A 161 -12.13 -47.34 1.00
N VAL A 162 -12.81 -46.44 1.72
CA VAL A 162 -14.11 -46.77 2.36
C VAL A 162 -15.33 -46.31 1.56
N ALA A 163 -15.15 -45.69 0.39
CA ALA A 163 -16.23 -45.00 -0.34
C ALA A 163 -17.41 -45.90 -0.72
N ASP A 164 -17.14 -47.16 -1.05
CA ASP A 164 -18.16 -48.14 -1.45
C ASP A 164 -18.71 -48.96 -0.26
N ASN A 165 -18.24 -48.69 0.97
CA ASN A 165 -18.65 -49.42 2.16
C ASN A 165 -19.80 -48.68 2.89
N PRO A 166 -21.03 -49.23 2.93
CA PRO A 166 -22.19 -48.55 3.54
C PRO A 166 -22.07 -48.38 5.05
N CYS A 167 -21.14 -49.08 5.71
CA CYS A 167 -20.89 -48.96 7.13
C CYS A 167 -20.04 -47.75 7.52
N PHE A 168 -19.49 -47.02 6.54
CA PHE A 168 -18.62 -45.87 6.76
C PHE A 168 -19.22 -44.57 6.23
N GLY A 169 -18.95 -43.46 6.93
CA GLY A 169 -19.24 -42.12 6.42
C GLY A 169 -18.09 -41.56 5.58
N LYS A 170 -16.86 -41.63 6.13
CA LYS A 170 -15.60 -41.16 5.52
C LYS A 170 -14.43 -41.97 6.08
N GLY A 171 -13.30 -41.98 5.38
CA GLY A 171 -12.09 -42.64 5.88
C GLY A 171 -11.47 -41.87 7.04
N ILE A 172 -11.45 -40.53 6.93
CA ILE A 172 -11.00 -39.62 7.99
C ILE A 172 -12.02 -38.50 8.23
N THR A 173 -12.25 -38.14 9.49
CA THR A 173 -13.18 -37.06 9.85
C THR A 173 -12.70 -36.23 11.06
N THR A 174 -13.57 -35.40 11.64
CA THR A 174 -13.31 -34.65 12.88
C THR A 174 -14.02 -35.31 14.06
N SER A 175 -13.57 -35.03 15.28
CA SER A 175 -14.19 -35.48 16.54
C SER A 175 -15.70 -35.17 16.66
N HIS A 176 -16.20 -34.21 15.88
CA HIS A 176 -17.60 -33.77 15.86
C HIS A 176 -18.50 -34.57 14.89
N ASP A 177 -17.93 -35.41 14.03
CA ASP A 177 -18.69 -36.25 13.10
C ASP A 177 -18.94 -37.63 13.71
N SER A 178 -20.20 -37.95 13.99
CA SER A 178 -20.60 -39.20 14.64
C SER A 178 -20.67 -40.40 13.69
N ARG A 179 -20.40 -40.22 12.40
CA ARG A 179 -20.36 -41.33 11.43
C ARG A 179 -19.06 -42.12 11.60
N ARG A 180 -19.15 -43.44 11.41
CA ARG A 180 -17.99 -44.33 11.46
C ARG A 180 -16.91 -43.91 10.46
N CYS A 181 -15.67 -43.92 10.92
CA CYS A 181 -14.46 -43.57 10.18
C CYS A 181 -13.30 -44.50 10.57
N LEU A 182 -12.18 -44.44 9.86
CA LEU A 182 -10.95 -45.16 10.25
C LEU A 182 -10.10 -44.33 11.21
N CYS A 183 -10.12 -43.01 11.04
CA CYS A 183 -9.43 -42.09 11.91
C CYS A 183 -10.15 -40.74 11.99
N TRP A 184 -9.86 -39.97 13.03
CA TRP A 184 -10.43 -38.65 13.23
C TRP A 184 -9.42 -37.69 13.85
N LEU A 185 -9.62 -36.40 13.60
CA LEU A 185 -8.83 -35.32 14.20
C LEU A 185 -9.60 -34.70 15.37
N ASP A 186 -8.93 -34.52 16.50
CA ASP A 186 -9.49 -33.78 17.64
C ASP A 186 -9.36 -32.26 17.50
N ASP A 187 -9.83 -31.51 18.49
CA ASP A 187 -9.81 -30.04 18.49
C ASP A 187 -8.38 -29.48 18.67
N GLU A 188 -7.46 -30.31 19.17
CA GLU A 188 -6.04 -30.05 19.34
C GLU A 188 -5.22 -30.37 18.07
N GLY A 189 -5.81 -31.06 17.09
CA GLY A 189 -5.19 -31.46 15.85
C GLY A 189 -4.40 -32.77 15.91
N GLU A 190 -4.61 -33.59 16.95
CA GLU A 190 -4.07 -34.94 17.04
C GLU A 190 -4.90 -35.93 16.21
N LEU A 191 -4.22 -36.90 15.58
CA LEU A 191 -4.86 -37.95 14.79
C LEU A 191 -5.10 -39.18 15.65
N HIS A 192 -6.36 -39.57 15.76
CA HIS A 192 -6.81 -40.75 16.50
C HIS A 192 -7.32 -41.82 15.54
N GLU A 193 -6.98 -43.07 15.83
CA GLU A 193 -7.42 -44.25 15.08
C GLU A 193 -8.66 -44.86 15.74
N ASP A 194 -9.71 -45.14 14.96
CA ASP A 194 -10.86 -45.93 15.41
C ASP A 194 -10.64 -47.41 15.08
N LYS A 195 -10.01 -48.12 16.03
CA LYS A 195 -9.68 -49.53 15.87
C LYS A 195 -10.92 -50.44 15.81
N GLU A 196 -12.04 -50.03 16.41
CA GLU A 196 -13.28 -50.81 16.36
C GLU A 196 -13.88 -50.79 14.96
N ALA A 197 -13.64 -49.71 14.18
CA ALA A 197 -14.11 -49.62 12.82
C ALA A 197 -13.55 -50.71 11.89
N TYR A 198 -12.43 -51.35 12.24
CA TYR A 198 -11.84 -52.45 11.46
C TYR A 198 -12.71 -53.70 11.40
N GLU A 199 -13.67 -53.88 12.31
CA GLU A 199 -14.67 -54.96 12.22
C GLU A 199 -15.52 -54.86 10.93
N PHE A 200 -15.63 -53.66 10.36
CA PHE A 200 -16.53 -53.35 9.24
C PHE A 200 -15.82 -53.26 7.88
N ILE A 201 -14.53 -53.59 7.81
CA ILE A 201 -13.74 -53.71 6.56
C ILE A 201 -13.85 -55.13 6.03
#